data_AF-A0A2V8W693-F1
#
_entry.id   AF-A0A2V8W693-F1
#
_cell.length_a   1.000
_cell.length_b   1.000
_cell.length_c   1.000
_cell.angle_alpha   90.00
_cell.angle_beta   90.00
_cell.angle_gamma   90.00
#
_symmetry.space_group_name_H-M   'P 1'
#
loop_
_entity.id
_entity.type
_entity.pdbx_description
1 polymer ?
#
loop_
_entity_poly.entity_id
_entity_poly.type
_entity_poly.pdbx_seq_one_letter_code
_entity_poly.pdbx_strand_id
1 'polypeptide(L)'
;MLPWALSVRAAKSIPAGLELYSVREELKRDPEGTVRAVAEMGYQGVEFYAPYFEWSETQTKQMRKLLDDLGIRCFSTHNDRSYLSPEKIGKARDSSSRTE
;
A
#
# COMPACT_ATOMS: atom_id res chain seq x y z
N MET A 1 43.77 -10.21 24.98
CA MET A 1 43.11 -10.58 23.70
C MET A 1 41.67 -10.90 24.01
N LEU A 2 40.75 -9.94 23.88
CA LEU A 2 39.33 -10.17 24.14
C LEU A 2 38.71 -10.95 22.96
N PRO A 3 37.90 -11.98 23.23
CA PRO A 3 37.29 -12.78 22.19
C PRO A 3 36.27 -11.94 21.43
N TRP A 4 36.32 -12.10 20.12
CA TRP A 4 35.44 -11.52 19.12
C TRP A 4 33.98 -11.54 19.61
N ALA A 5 33.43 -10.35 19.85
CA ALA A 5 32.07 -10.18 20.33
C ALA A 5 31.08 -10.81 19.33
N LEU A 6 30.25 -11.73 19.83
CA LEU A 6 29.07 -12.23 19.12
C LEU A 6 28.09 -11.06 18.96
N SER A 7 28.08 -10.43 17.79
CA SER A 7 27.00 -9.53 17.40
C SER A 7 25.79 -10.37 17.03
N VAL A 8 24.80 -10.43 17.92
CA VAL A 8 23.48 -10.98 17.57
C VAL A 8 22.86 -10.02 16.56
N ARG A 9 22.87 -10.41 15.29
CA ARG A 9 22.15 -9.65 14.26
C ARG A 9 20.66 -9.81 14.55
N ALA A 10 20.02 -8.75 15.01
CA ALA A 10 18.57 -8.71 15.15
C ALA A 10 17.93 -9.16 13.83
N ALA A 11 17.00 -10.11 13.90
CA ALA A 11 16.26 -10.56 12.72
C ALA A 11 15.52 -9.35 12.12
N LYS A 12 15.63 -9.14 10.80
CA LYS A 12 14.85 -8.10 10.11
C LYS A 12 13.37 -8.44 10.29
N SER A 13 12.57 -7.48 10.78
CA SER A 13 11.12 -7.62 10.84
C SER A 13 10.54 -7.71 9.43
N ILE A 14 9.53 -8.57 9.26
CA ILE A 14 8.74 -8.64 8.03
C ILE A 14 7.69 -7.52 8.12
N PRO A 15 7.61 -6.60 7.13
CA PRO A 15 6.59 -5.55 7.12
C PRO A 15 5.18 -6.13 7.11
N ALA A 16 4.30 -5.60 7.94
CA ALA A 16 2.88 -5.92 7.97
C ALA A 16 2.10 -4.96 7.06
N GLY A 17 1.30 -5.51 6.16
CA GLY A 17 0.37 -4.76 5.31
C GLY A 17 -1.09 -5.02 5.68
N LEU A 18 -1.96 -4.07 5.38
CA LEU A 18 -3.41 -4.20 5.55
C LEU A 18 -4.13 -4.15 4.19
N GLU A 19 -4.91 -5.18 3.89
CA GLU A 19 -5.89 -5.12 2.80
C GLU A 19 -7.05 -4.20 3.19
N LEU A 20 -7.21 -3.11 2.45
CA LEU A 20 -8.13 -2.01 2.80
C LEU A 20 -9.60 -2.37 2.64
N TYR A 21 -9.92 -3.55 2.09
CA TYR A 21 -11.30 -4.07 2.12
C TYR A 21 -11.82 -4.24 3.57
N SER A 22 -10.91 -4.47 4.51
CA SER A 22 -11.19 -4.56 5.95
C SER A 22 -11.78 -3.28 6.53
N VAL A 23 -11.51 -2.12 5.91
CA VAL A 23 -11.96 -0.77 6.31
C VAL A 23 -12.66 -0.05 5.13
N ARG A 24 -13.34 -0.82 4.28
CA ARG A 24 -13.90 -0.34 3.01
C ARG A 24 -14.91 0.80 3.14
N GLU A 25 -15.68 0.83 4.24
CA GLU A 25 -16.71 1.85 4.43
C GLU A 25 -16.06 3.21 4.75
N GLU A 26 -15.03 3.21 5.59
CA GLU A 26 -14.20 4.37 5.87
C GLU A 26 -13.45 4.82 4.62
N LEU A 27 -12.84 3.89 3.88
CA LEU A 27 -12.11 4.19 2.66
C LEU A 27 -13.01 4.84 1.60
N LYS A 28 -14.27 4.37 1.49
CA LYS A 28 -15.26 4.96 0.57
C LYS A 28 -15.66 6.37 0.98
N ARG A 29 -15.71 6.66 2.29
CA ARG A 29 -16.11 7.97 2.83
C ARG A 29 -14.97 9.00 2.75
N ASP A 30 -13.76 8.60 3.13
CA ASP A 30 -12.57 9.44 3.17
C ASP A 30 -11.33 8.59 2.86
N PRO A 31 -10.96 8.46 1.57
CA PRO A 31 -9.85 7.62 1.17
C PRO A 31 -8.53 8.01 1.82
N GLU A 32 -8.21 9.31 1.85
CA GLU A 32 -6.94 9.80 2.38
C GLU A 32 -6.89 9.72 3.91
N GLY A 33 -7.96 10.13 4.60
CA GLY A 33 -8.04 10.03 6.05
C GLY A 33 -7.95 8.58 6.54
N THR A 34 -8.54 7.64 5.80
CA THR A 34 -8.45 6.21 6.12
C THR A 34 -7.01 5.71 5.98
N VAL A 35 -6.30 6.06 4.91
CA VAL A 35 -4.90 5.66 4.71
C VAL A 35 -3.98 6.26 5.78
N ARG A 36 -4.20 7.53 6.18
CA ARG A 36 -3.49 8.16 7.30
C ARG A 36 -3.70 7.39 8.60
N ALA A 37 -4.94 7.06 8.93
CA ALA A 37 -5.26 6.31 10.14
C ALA A 37 -4.60 4.92 10.16
N VAL A 38 -4.60 4.21 9.02
CA VAL A 38 -3.91 2.91 8.89
C VAL A 38 -2.39 3.04 9.11
N ALA A 39 -1.76 4.10 8.60
CA ALA A 39 -0.35 4.38 8.86
C ALA A 39 -0.08 4.70 10.34
N GLU A 40 -0.94 5.52 10.97
CA GLU A 40 -0.85 5.86 12.40
C GLU A 40 -1.00 4.63 13.32
N MET A 41 -1.75 3.61 12.88
CA MET A 41 -1.84 2.31 13.58
C MET A 41 -0.53 1.49 13.51
N GLY A 42 0.44 1.88 12.68
CA GLY A 42 1.74 1.24 12.57
C GLY A 42 1.88 0.22 11.44
N TYR A 43 0.91 0.10 10.54
CA TYR A 43 1.06 -0.72 9.34
C TYR A 43 2.10 -0.11 8.40
N GLN A 44 2.96 -0.96 7.84
CA GLN A 44 4.03 -0.53 6.92
C GLN A 44 3.60 -0.57 5.45
N GLY A 45 2.41 -1.08 5.17
CA GLY A 45 1.84 -0.99 3.85
C GLY A 45 0.35 -1.30 3.78
N VAL A 46 -0.16 -1.17 2.57
CA VAL A 46 -1.57 -1.36 2.24
C VAL A 46 -1.72 -2.20 0.99
N GLU A 47 -2.89 -2.81 0.83
CA GLU A 47 -3.35 -3.41 -0.41
C GLU A 47 -4.71 -2.79 -0.76
N PHE A 48 -4.78 -2.09 -1.89
CA PHE A 48 -6.05 -1.54 -2.41
C PHE A 48 -6.88 -2.64 -3.06
N TYR A 49 -8.18 -2.41 -3.17
CA TYR A 49 -9.10 -3.28 -3.93
C TYR A 49 -9.79 -2.48 -5.05
N ALA A 50 -10.37 -3.18 -6.01
CA ALA A 50 -10.79 -2.69 -7.34
C ALA A 50 -11.41 -1.27 -7.49
N PRO A 51 -12.14 -0.64 -6.53
CA PRO A 51 -12.67 0.72 -6.72
C PRO A 51 -11.66 1.81 -7.09
N TYR A 52 -10.36 1.61 -6.88
CA TYR A 52 -9.35 2.56 -7.36
C TYR A 52 -9.30 2.70 -8.89
N PHE A 53 -9.87 1.77 -9.67
CA PHE A 53 -9.94 1.86 -11.13
C PHE A 53 -10.75 3.05 -11.65
N GLU A 54 -11.69 3.53 -10.83
CA GLU A 54 -12.53 4.69 -11.13
C GLU A 54 -11.85 6.01 -10.76
N TRP A 55 -10.66 5.97 -10.15
CA TRP A 55 -9.89 7.17 -9.83
C TRP A 55 -9.36 7.82 -11.10
N SER A 56 -9.41 9.15 -11.10
CA SER A 56 -8.66 9.96 -12.05
C SER A 56 -7.14 9.79 -11.84
N GLU A 57 -6.36 10.15 -12.85
CA GLU A 57 -4.89 10.20 -12.71
C GLU A 57 -4.45 11.12 -11.57
N THR A 58 -5.14 12.25 -11.39
CA THR A 58 -4.85 13.20 -10.30
C THR A 58 -5.05 12.57 -8.94
N GLN A 59 -6.17 11.86 -8.72
CA GLN A 59 -6.42 11.14 -7.47
C GLN A 59 -5.37 10.05 -7.22
N THR A 60 -4.98 9.31 -8.27
CA THR A 60 -3.94 8.29 -8.18
C THR A 60 -2.59 8.90 -7.76
N LYS A 61 -2.20 10.03 -8.36
CA LYS A 61 -0.96 10.77 -8.01
C LYS A 61 -1.01 11.35 -6.60
N GLN A 62 -2.17 11.86 -6.17
CA GLN A 62 -2.37 12.36 -4.81
C GLN A 62 -2.23 11.24 -3.78
N MET A 63 -2.89 10.10 -4.00
CA MET A 63 -2.75 8.94 -3.13
C MET A 63 -1.30 8.43 -3.11
N ARG A 64 -0.63 8.37 -4.26
CA ARG A 64 0.79 8.01 -4.34
C ARG A 64 1.66 8.92 -3.46
N LYS A 65 1.45 10.24 -3.58
CA LYS A 65 2.17 11.22 -2.77
C LYS A 65 1.88 11.02 -1.27
N LEU A 66 0.64 10.76 -0.91
CA LEU A 66 0.25 10.50 0.48
C LEU A 66 0.99 9.28 1.05
N LEU A 67 1.04 8.17 0.31
CA LEU A 67 1.78 6.98 0.73
C LEU A 67 3.28 7.28 0.93
N ASP A 68 3.89 8.05 0.02
CA ASP A 68 5.29 8.49 0.15
C ASP A 68 5.52 9.39 1.37
N ASP A 69 4.62 10.35 1.63
CA ASP A 69 4.70 11.27 2.76
C ASP A 69 4.55 10.52 4.10
N LEU A 70 3.71 9.48 4.14
CA LEU A 70 3.50 8.63 5.32
C LEU A 70 4.58 7.56 5.51
N GLY A 71 5.42 7.33 4.49
CA GLY A 71 6.44 6.29 4.52
C GLY A 71 5.89 4.85 4.48
N ILE A 72 4.64 4.67 4.04
CA ILE A 72 4.03 3.35 3.87
C ILE A 72 4.00 2.96 2.38
N ARG A 73 3.97 1.65 2.09
CA ARG A 73 3.98 1.14 0.71
C ARG A 73 2.65 0.51 0.32
N CYS A 74 2.19 0.74 -0.90
CA CYS A 74 1.22 -0.16 -1.51
C CYS A 74 1.96 -1.42 -2.03
N PHE A 75 1.70 -2.58 -1.41
CA PHE A 75 2.40 -3.83 -1.73
C PHE A 75 1.74 -4.61 -2.87
N SER A 76 0.42 -4.47 -3.01
CA SER A 76 -0.40 -5.28 -3.90
C SER A 76 -1.74 -4.57 -4.18
N THR A 77 -2.50 -5.13 -5.10
CA THR A 77 -3.91 -4.75 -5.34
C THR A 77 -4.77 -5.99 -5.54
N HIS A 78 -5.95 -6.01 -4.92
CA HIS A 78 -6.91 -7.09 -5.05
C HIS A 78 -7.92 -6.78 -6.16
N ASN A 79 -7.89 -7.57 -7.22
CA ASN A 79 -8.69 -7.36 -8.42
C ASN A 79 -9.35 -8.64 -8.91
N ASP A 80 -10.63 -8.54 -9.29
CA ASP A 80 -11.32 -9.62 -10.01
C ASP A 80 -10.71 -9.84 -11.39
N ARG A 81 -10.96 -11.03 -11.95
CA ARG A 81 -10.49 -11.44 -13.29
C ARG A 81 -10.85 -10.42 -14.38
N SER A 82 -11.99 -9.75 -14.28
CA SER A 82 -12.46 -8.78 -15.28
C SER A 82 -11.55 -7.55 -15.39
N TYR A 83 -10.78 -7.23 -14.36
CA TYR A 83 -9.81 -6.12 -14.34
C TYR A 83 -8.45 -6.48 -14.95
N LEU A 84 -8.22 -7.78 -15.22
CA LEU A 84 -7.01 -8.29 -15.85
C LEU A 84 -7.17 -8.46 -17.38
N SER A 85 -8.24 -7.91 -17.96
CA SER A 85 -8.43 -7.92 -19.42
C SER A 85 -7.38 -7.03 -20.13
N PRO A 86 -7.05 -7.28 -21.41
CA PRO A 86 -6.08 -6.47 -22.15
C PRO A 86 -6.36 -4.97 -22.12
N GLU A 87 -7.64 -4.57 -22.06
CA GLU A 87 -8.06 -3.17 -22.03
C GLU A 87 -7.86 -2.52 -20.66
N LYS A 88 -7.90 -3.30 -19.57
CA LYS A 88 -7.89 -2.81 -18.19
C LYS A 88 -6.58 -3.05 -17.45
N ILE A 89 -5.76 -4.00 -17.91
CA ILE A 89 -4.52 -4.40 -17.24
C ILE A 89 -3.55 -3.23 -17.01
N GLY A 90 -3.58 -2.22 -17.88
CA GLY A 90 -2.78 -1.00 -17.72
C GLY A 90 -3.10 -0.21 -16.44
N LYS A 91 -4.39 -0.18 -16.05
CA LYS A 91 -4.86 0.45 -14.80
C LYS A 91 -4.74 -0.47 -13.60
N ALA A 92 -4.78 -1.80 -13.80
CA ALA A 92 -4.56 -2.79 -12.74
C ALA A 92 -3.18 -2.65 -12.13
N ARG A 93 -2.19 -2.29 -12.97
CA ARG A 93 -0.84 -2.02 -12.52
C ARG A 93 -0.84 -0.86 -11.53
N ASP A 94 -0.42 -1.16 -10.31
CA ASP A 94 -0.36 -0.20 -9.22
C ASP A 94 0.58 0.97 -9.56
N SER A 95 -0.03 2.07 -10.02
CA SER A 95 0.64 3.34 -10.30
C SER A 95 0.90 4.15 -9.02
N SER A 96 0.34 3.68 -7.88
CA SER A 96 0.50 4.25 -6.54
C SER A 96 1.58 3.55 -5.71
N SER A 97 2.21 2.48 -6.19
CA SER A 97 3.41 1.94 -5.57
C SER A 97 4.65 2.72 -5.98
N ARG A 98 5.63 2.79 -5.07
CA ARG A 98 6.99 3.21 -5.40
C ARG A 98 7.61 2.18 -6.33
N THR A 99 7.89 2.57 -7.57
CA THR A 99 8.81 1.84 -8.44
C THR A 99 10.19 1.85 -7.78
N GLU A 100 10.81 0.69 -7.65
CA GLU A 100 12.18 0.54 -7.16
C GLU A 100 13.19 1.33 -8.01
#